data_AF-A0A1Q2YUA8-F1
#
_entry.id   AF-A0A1Q2YUA8-F1
#
_cell.length_a   1.000
_cell.length_b   1.000
_cell.length_c   1.000
_cell.angle_alpha   90.00
_cell.angle_beta   90.00
_cell.angle_gamma   90.00
#
_symmetry.space_group_name_H-M   'P 1'
#
loop_
_entity.id
_entity.type
_entity.pdbx_description
1 polymer ?
#
loop_
_entity_poly.entity_id
_entity_poly.type
_entity_poly.pdbx_seq_one_letter_code
_entity_poly.pdbx_strand_id
1 'polypeptide(L)' 'MLAAEPAGTADAAPGTVLDTLPRIACGGGTALRLLRLQRPGRAPMEADAFLRGYALTPGTVLPLPPDA' A
#
# COMPACT_ATOMS: atom_id res chain seq x y z
N MET A 1 0.25 3.08 -15.40
CA MET A 1 1.03 3.90 -14.47
C MET A 1 0.48 3.69 -13.07
N LEU A 2 1.34 3.47 -12.09
CA LEU A 2 1.00 3.34 -10.67
C LEU A 2 1.15 4.71 -10.00
N ALA A 3 0.46 4.94 -8.88
CA ALA A 3 0.50 6.22 -8.18
C ALA A 3 0.31 6.07 -6.67
N ALA A 4 1.01 6.91 -5.91
CA ALA A 4 0.88 7.09 -4.48
C ALA A 4 1.22 8.54 -4.09
N GLU A 5 0.74 8.98 -2.94
CA GLU A 5 1.05 10.30 -2.36
C GLU A 5 1.59 10.18 -0.93
N PRO A 6 2.37 11.17 -0.45
CA PRO A 6 2.77 11.25 0.96
C PRO A 6 1.55 11.31 1.88
N ALA A 7 1.57 10.56 2.97
CA ALA A 7 0.43 10.40 3.87
C ALA A 7 0.78 10.58 5.36
N GLY A 8 1.67 11.54 5.62
CA GLY A 8 2.09 11.92 6.96
C GLY A 8 3.04 10.91 7.60
N THR A 9 2.92 10.75 8.91
CA THR A 9 3.77 9.87 9.71
C THR A 9 3.08 8.57 10.07
N ALA A 10 3.88 7.56 10.37
CA ALA A 10 3.42 6.26 10.86
C ALA A 10 4.36 5.72 11.94
N ASP A 11 3.76 5.17 12.98
CA ASP A 11 4.45 4.47 14.07
C ASP A 11 4.16 2.96 13.96
N ALA A 12 4.65 2.38 12.86
CA ALA A 12 4.55 0.95 12.57
C ALA A 12 5.75 0.51 11.74
N ALA A 13 6.02 -0.79 11.72
CA ALA A 13 7.10 -1.34 10.90
C ALA A 13 6.89 -1.01 9.41
N PRO A 14 7.94 -0.67 8.64
CA PRO A 14 7.83 -0.46 7.20
C PRO A 14 7.15 -1.64 6.49
N GLY A 15 6.27 -1.34 5.54
CA GLY A 15 5.44 -2.33 4.84
C GLY A 15 4.10 -2.64 5.53
N THR A 16 3.84 -2.10 6.72
CA THR A 16 2.56 -2.31 7.42
C THR A 16 1.42 -1.53 6.77
N VAL A 17 0.30 -2.18 6.48
CA VAL A 17 -0.97 -1.55 6.09
C VAL A 17 -1.61 -0.92 7.33
N LEU A 18 -1.86 0.39 7.29
CA LEU A 18 -2.33 1.16 8.45
C LEU A 18 -3.85 1.29 8.49
N ASP A 19 -4.52 1.35 7.33
CA ASP A 19 -5.97 1.53 7.25
C ASP A 19 -6.55 0.96 5.93
N THR A 20 -7.87 1.11 5.76
CA THR A 20 -8.65 0.49 4.68
C THR A 20 -8.58 1.21 3.34
N LEU A 21 -8.09 2.45 3.28
CA LEU A 21 -7.74 3.15 2.03
C LEU A 21 -6.23 3.27 2.01
N PRO A 22 -5.54 2.26 1.48
CA PRO A 22 -4.38 1.70 2.13
C PRO A 22 -3.26 2.74 2.24
N ARG A 23 -3.05 3.22 3.48
CA ARG A 23 -1.78 3.83 3.87
C ARG A 23 -0.79 2.76 4.26
N ILE A 24 0.43 2.86 3.74
CA ILE A 24 1.52 1.93 4.04
C ILE A 24 2.58 2.67 4.85
N ALA A 25 2.97 2.12 5.99
CA ALA A 25 4.12 2.60 6.74
C ALA A 25 5.40 2.43 5.92
N CYS A 26 6.23 3.46 5.90
CA CYS A 26 7.52 3.50 5.23
C CYS A 26 8.64 3.75 6.24
N GLY A 27 9.88 3.69 5.79
CA GLY A 27 11.05 4.04 6.61
C GLY A 27 10.99 5.48 7.13
N GLY A 28 11.74 5.75 8.20
CA GLY A 28 11.83 7.10 8.77
C GLY A 28 10.54 7.61 9.43
N GLY A 29 9.62 6.72 9.79
CA GLY A 29 8.35 7.08 10.43
C GLY A 29 7.38 7.78 9.48
N THR A 30 7.48 7.55 8.17
CA THR A 30 6.63 8.15 7.13
C THR A 30 5.58 7.18 6.63
N ALA A 31 4.60 7.66 5.86
CA ALA A 31 3.63 6.82 5.19
C ALA A 31 3.33 7.29 3.76
N LEU A 32 2.90 6.35 2.93
CA LEU A 32 2.35 6.61 1.59
C LEU A 32 0.89 6.15 1.52
N ARG A 33 0.04 6.93 0.85
CA ARG A 33 -1.33 6.55 0.50
C ARG A 33 -1.32 6.07 -0.94
N LEU A 34 -1.75 4.83 -1.17
CA LEU A 34 -1.78 4.25 -2.51
C LEU A 34 -3.04 4.73 -3.23
N LEU A 35 -2.85 5.28 -4.43
CA LEU A 35 -3.94 5.84 -5.23
C LEU A 35 -4.29 4.92 -6.40
N ARG A 36 -3.25 4.37 -7.05
CA ARG A 36 -3.43 3.52 -8.23
C ARG A 36 -2.51 2.32 -8.20
N LEU A 37 -3.12 1.14 -8.24
CA LEU A 37 -2.52 -0.16 -7.95
C LEU A 37 -2.70 -1.12 -9.13
N GLN A 38 -1.86 -2.15 -9.20
CA GLN A 38 -1.95 -3.17 -10.25
C GLN A 38 -1.61 -4.54 -9.66
N ARG A 39 -2.46 -5.53 -9.94
CA ARG A 39 -2.09 -6.94 -9.71
C ARG A 39 -1.20 -7.42 -10.87
N PRO A 40 -0.22 -8.30 -10.63
CA PRO A 40 0.56 -8.90 -11.70
C PRO A 40 -0.34 -9.45 -12.82
N GLY A 41 -0.04 -9.09 -14.07
CA GLY A 41 -0.83 -9.50 -15.25
C GLY A 41 -2.20 -8.82 -15.42
N ARG A 42 -2.55 -7.79 -14.64
CA ARG A 42 -3.78 -6.99 -14.78
C ARG A 42 -3.47 -5.55 -15.17
N ALA A 43 -4.46 -4.79 -15.63
CA ALA A 43 -4.31 -3.35 -15.83
C ALA A 43 -4.29 -2.59 -14.49
N PRO A 44 -3.60 -1.44 -14.39
CA PRO A 44 -3.67 -0.57 -13.21
C PRO A 44 -5.07 0.02 -13.00
N MET A 45 -5.53 0.05 -11.75
CA MET A 45 -6.85 0.54 -11.33
C MET A 45 -6.76 1.39 -10.07
N GLU A 46 -7.82 2.16 -9.80
CA GLU A 46 -7.95 2.95 -8.58
C GLU A 46 -7.97 2.07 -7.33
N ALA A 47 -7.49 2.61 -6.20
CA ALA A 47 -7.33 1.85 -4.97
C ALA A 47 -8.64 1.23 -4.48
N ASP A 48 -9.76 1.93 -4.56
CA ASP A 48 -11.06 1.39 -4.15
C ASP A 48 -11.47 0.17 -5.02
N ALA A 49 -11.26 0.26 -6.33
CA ALA A 49 -11.57 -0.82 -7.27
C ALA A 49 -10.66 -2.04 -7.03
N PHE A 50 -9.38 -1.80 -6.74
CA PHE A 50 -8.44 -2.86 -6.37
C PHE A 50 -8.90 -3.59 -5.10
N LEU A 51 -9.28 -2.84 -4.06
CA LEU A 51 -9.63 -3.39 -2.75
C LEU A 51 -10.89 -4.24 -2.75
N ARG A 52 -11.83 -4.01 -3.67
CA ARG A 52 -13.01 -4.88 -3.84
C ARG A 52 -12.66 -6.31 -4.25
N GLY A 53 -11.55 -6.49 -4.98
CA GLY A 53 -11.09 -7.80 -5.46
C GLY A 53 -9.87 -8.35 -4.72
N TYR A 54 -9.23 -7.55 -3.87
CA TYR A 54 -8.04 -7.93 -3.11
C TYR A 54 -7.91 -7.09 -1.84
N ALA A 55 -8.24 -7.69 -0.69
CA ALA A 55 -8.21 -6.98 0.58
C ALA A 55 -6.77 -6.74 1.06
N LEU A 56 -6.47 -5.48 1.40
CA LEU A 56 -5.30 -5.10 2.18
C LEU A 56 -5.77 -4.76 3.59
N THR A 57 -5.78 -5.77 4.46
CA THR A 57 -6.28 -5.63 5.82
C THR A 57 -5.30 -4.84 6.68
N PRO A 58 -5.75 -3.88 7.51
CA PRO A 58 -4.87 -3.20 8.46
C PRO A 58 -4.10 -4.20 9.35
N GLY A 59 -2.83 -3.91 9.61
CA GLY A 59 -1.89 -4.81 10.30
C GLY A 59 -1.20 -5.83 9.38
N THR A 60 -1.63 -5.98 8.12
CA THR A 60 -0.89 -6.81 7.15
C THR A 60 0.48 -6.19 6.87
N VAL A 61 1.53 -7.00 6.93
CA VAL A 61 2.89 -6.57 6.55
C VAL A 61 3.19 -7.09 5.16
N LEU A 62 3.46 -6.17 4.23
CA LEU A 62 3.84 -6.52 2.86
C LEU A 62 5.25 -7.12 2.84
N PRO A 63 5.48 -8.28 2.20
CA PRO A 63 6.80 -8.89 2.12
C PRO A 63 7.72 -8.03 1.25
N LEU A 64 9.01 -8.02 1.60
CA LEU A 64 10.04 -7.53 0.71
C LEU A 64 10.07 -8.41 -0.56
N PRO A 65 10.23 -7.81 -1.75
CA PRO A 65 10.46 -8.60 -2.94
C PRO A 65 11.75 -9.42 -2.76
N PRO A 66 11.84 -10.61 -3.37
CA PRO A 66 12.99 -11.50 -3.22
C PRO A 66 14.31 -10.90 -3.74
N ASP A 67 14.20 -9.84 -4.55
CA ASP A 67 15.29 -9.11 -5.20
C ASP A 67 15.55 -7.70 -4.62
N ALA A 68 14.88 -7.33 -3.51
CA ALA A 68 15.11 -6.05 -2.82
C ALA A 68 16.41 -6.00 -2.00
#